data_AF-A0A6A7KEE8-F1
#
_entry.id   AF-A0A6A7KEE8-F1
#
_cell.length_a   1.000
_cell.length_b   1.000
_cell.length_c   1.000
_cell.angle_alpha   90.00
_cell.angle_beta   90.00
_cell.angle_gamma   90.00
#
_symmetry.space_group_name_H-M   'P 1'
#
loop_
_entity.id
_entity.type
_entity.pdbx_description
1 polymer ?
#
loop_
_entity_poly.entity_id
_entity_poly.type
_entity_poly.pdbx_seq_one_letter_code
_entity_poly.pdbx_strand_id
1 'polypeptide(L)'
;MLFKKKGLFTVSDAMKVIEIASREDPREIIIMCEAIDEEAKRRLWDYAKGVELIADLTGESRSVRIEILEGYVSDKVKGIEL
;
A
#
# COMPACT_ATOMS: atom_id res chain seq x y z
N MET A 1 -4.35 -6.37 3.79
CA MET A 1 -4.92 -5.15 4.40
C MET A 1 -5.46 -4.25 3.30
N LEU A 2 -6.65 -3.67 3.47
CA LEU A 2 -7.32 -2.91 2.41
C LEU A 2 -7.51 -1.45 2.81
N PHE A 3 -7.10 -0.54 1.92
CA PHE A 3 -7.25 0.90 2.03
C PHE A 3 -8.17 1.44 0.95
N LYS A 4 -8.91 2.50 1.28
CA LYS A 4 -9.84 3.15 0.38
C LYS A 4 -9.62 4.65 0.39
N LYS A 5 -9.65 5.26 -0.79
CA LYS A 5 -9.59 6.71 -0.95
C LYS A 5 -10.52 7.15 -2.06
N LYS A 6 -11.49 8.02 -1.74
CA LYS A 6 -12.23 8.76 -2.77
C LYS A 6 -11.38 9.91 -3.27
N GLY A 7 -11.37 10.16 -4.58
CA GLY A 7 -10.49 11.11 -5.24
C GLY A 7 -9.07 10.60 -5.51
N LEU A 8 -8.13 11.54 -5.56
CA LEU A 8 -6.73 11.27 -5.86
C LEU A 8 -5.98 10.72 -4.64
N PHE A 9 -5.38 9.54 -4.79
CA PHE A 9 -4.44 8.98 -3.83
C PHE A 9 -3.06 9.64 -4.01
N THR A 10 -2.60 10.31 -2.96
CA THR A 10 -1.40 11.15 -2.98
C THR A 10 -0.20 10.47 -2.30
N VAL A 11 0.98 11.08 -2.42
CA VAL A 11 2.18 10.66 -1.66
C VAL A 11 1.93 10.65 -0.16
N SER A 12 1.16 11.59 0.38
CA SER A 12 0.83 11.62 1.82
C SER A 12 0.02 10.38 2.23
N ASP A 13 -0.92 9.95 1.38
CA ASP A 13 -1.71 8.75 1.61
C ASP A 13 -0.82 7.49 1.54
N ALA A 14 0.11 7.42 0.57
CA ALA A 14 1.10 6.35 0.49
C ALA A 14 1.93 6.23 1.78
N MET A 15 2.39 7.36 2.32
CA MET A 15 3.18 7.38 3.56
C MET A 15 2.39 6.86 4.76
N LYS A 16 1.10 7.21 4.87
CA LYS A 16 0.21 6.66 5.91
C LYS A 16 0.06 5.14 5.78
N VAL A 17 -0.16 4.65 4.55
CA VAL A 17 -0.25 3.21 4.28
C VAL A 17 1.02 2.48 4.72
N ILE A 18 2.19 3.02 4.36
CA ILE A 18 3.50 2.47 4.72
C ILE A 18 3.71 2.47 6.24
N GLU A 19 3.32 3.55 6.93
CA GLU A 19 3.44 3.65 8.39
C GLU A 19 2.63 2.54 9.08
N ILE A 20 1.37 2.36 8.67
CA ILE A 20 0.50 1.32 9.22
C ILE A 20 1.05 -0.08 8.87
N ALA A 21 1.43 -0.30 7.61
CA ALA A 21 1.96 -1.59 7.16
C ALA A 21 3.26 -1.96 7.88
N SER A 22 4.12 -1.00 8.20
CA SER A 22 5.36 -1.25 8.93
C SER A 22 5.14 -1.72 10.37
N ARG A 23 3.98 -1.40 10.97
CA ARG A 23 3.60 -1.84 12.31
C ARG A 23 2.85 -3.18 12.31
N GLU A 24 1.96 -3.35 11.34
CA GLU A 24 1.06 -4.52 11.26
C GLU A 24 1.66 -5.71 10.48
N ASP A 25 2.76 -5.47 9.75
CA ASP A 25 3.45 -6.45 8.92
C ASP A 25 2.53 -7.30 8.00
N PRO A 26 1.72 -6.67 7.13
CA PRO A 26 0.81 -7.39 6.26
C PRO A 26 1.57 -8.07 5.11
N ARG A 27 1.14 -9.29 4.74
CA ARG A 27 1.62 -9.95 3.51
C ARG A 27 1.10 -9.31 2.22
N GLU A 28 -0.02 -8.60 2.31
CA GLU A 28 -0.69 -7.98 1.15
C GLU A 28 -1.34 -6.66 1.54
N ILE A 29 -1.19 -5.66 0.68
CA ILE A 29 -1.78 -4.33 0.76
C ILE A 29 -2.60 -4.11 -0.51
N ILE A 30 -3.89 -3.84 -0.36
CA ILE A 30 -4.81 -3.51 -1.44
C ILE A 30 -5.21 -2.06 -1.30
N ILE A 31 -5.07 -1.28 -2.35
CA ILE A 31 -5.43 0.14 -2.39
C ILE A 31 -6.53 0.32 -3.42
N MET A 32 -7.69 0.78 -2.97
CA MET A 32 -8.81 1.15 -3.84
C MET A 32 -8.90 2.68 -3.93
N CYS A 33 -8.74 3.23 -5.12
CA CYS A 33 -8.79 4.67 -5.34
C CYS A 33 -9.35 5.02 -6.71
N GLU A 34 -9.90 6.23 -6.87
CA GLU A 34 -10.41 6.68 -8.17
C GLU A 34 -9.27 7.03 -9.13
N ALA A 35 -8.23 7.68 -8.62
CA ALA A 35 -7.00 7.98 -9.32
C ALA A 35 -5.82 7.91 -8.34
N ILE A 36 -4.62 7.71 -8.85
CA ILE A 36 -3.41 7.70 -8.02
C ILE A 36 -2.27 8.47 -8.69
N ASP A 37 -1.57 9.26 -7.88
CA ASP A 37 -0.35 9.93 -8.27
C ASP A 37 0.77 8.92 -8.57
N GLU A 38 1.47 9.10 -9.70
CA GLU A 38 2.60 8.24 -10.08
C GLU A 38 3.74 8.29 -9.05
N GLU A 39 3.94 9.42 -8.35
CA GLU A 39 4.90 9.44 -7.24
C GLU A 39 4.41 8.55 -6.09
N ALA A 40 3.11 8.52 -5.79
CA ALA A 40 2.55 7.67 -4.75
C ALA A 40 2.70 6.17 -5.10
N LYS A 41 2.44 5.78 -6.36
CA LYS A 41 2.72 4.43 -6.89
C LYS A 41 4.19 4.06 -6.66
N ARG A 42 5.11 4.97 -6.98
CA ARG A 42 6.55 4.75 -6.79
C ARG A 42 6.91 4.55 -5.33
N ARG A 43 6.38 5.34 -4.39
CA ARG A 43 6.65 5.16 -2.95
C ARG A 43 6.19 3.81 -2.42
N LEU A 44 5.03 3.35 -2.84
CA LEU A 44 4.52 2.04 -2.47
C LEU A 44 5.44 0.93 -3.01
N TRP A 45 5.87 1.04 -4.26
CA TRP A 45 6.82 0.10 -4.86
C TRP A 45 8.16 0.10 -4.14
N ASP A 46 8.71 1.28 -3.83
CA ASP A 46 9.97 1.44 -3.08
C ASP A 46 9.87 0.75 -1.71
N TYR A 47 8.73 0.88 -1.02
CA TYR A 47 8.49 0.19 0.24
C TYR A 47 8.48 -1.33 0.07
N ALA A 48 7.75 -1.87 -0.92
CA ALA A 48 7.72 -3.31 -1.16
C ALA A 48 9.12 -3.88 -1.44
N LYS A 49 9.93 -3.17 -2.22
CA LYS A 49 11.33 -3.53 -2.49
C LYS A 49 12.24 -3.37 -1.29
N GLY A 50 12.01 -2.36 -0.46
CA GLY A 50 12.71 -2.22 0.82
C GLY A 50 12.46 -3.40 1.74
N VAL A 51 11.21 -3.87 1.85
CA VAL A 51 10.86 -5.05 2.66
C VAL A 51 11.56 -6.31 2.14
N GLU A 52 11.51 -6.56 0.84
CA GLU A 52 12.17 -7.70 0.19
C GLU A 52 13.69 -7.69 0.41
N LEU A 53 14.33 -6.53 0.22
CA LEU A 53 15.77 -6.38 0.44
C LEU A 53 16.18 -6.66 1.89
N ILE A 54 15.42 -6.15 2.86
CA ILE A 54 15.72 -6.41 4.28
C ILE A 54 15.57 -7.90 4.59
N ALA A 55 14.53 -8.55 4.05
CA ALA A 55 14.32 -9.98 4.23
C ALA A 55 15.50 -10.81 3.71
N ASP A 56 16.00 -10.49 2.51
CA ASP A 56 17.17 -11.13 1.92
C ASP A 56 18.44 -10.93 2.78
N LEU A 57 18.61 -9.75 3.36
CA LEU A 57 19.78 -9.43 4.22
C LEU A 57 19.72 -10.10 5.59
N THR A 58 18.53 -10.29 6.16
CA THR A 58 18.33 -10.90 7.49
C THR A 58 18.13 -12.41 7.43
N GLY A 59 17.93 -12.98 6.23
CA GLY A 59 17.58 -14.38 6.06
C GLY A 59 16.13 -14.69 6.44
N GLU A 60 15.28 -13.66 6.52
CA GLU A 60 13.85 -13.80 6.75
C GLU A 60 13.11 -14.09 5.43
N SER A 61 11.99 -14.80 5.51
CA SER A 61 11.08 -14.95 4.36
C SER A 61 9.94 -13.95 4.48
N ARG A 62 10.22 -12.69 4.16
CA ARG A 62 9.29 -11.58 4.27
C ARG A 62 9.13 -10.86 2.94
N SER A 63 7.88 -10.64 2.55
CA SER A 63 7.53 -9.84 1.38
C SER A 63 6.14 -9.25 1.55
N VAL A 64 5.88 -8.14 0.87
CA VAL A 64 4.57 -7.51 0.84
C VAL A 64 4.12 -7.33 -0.60
N ARG A 65 2.96 -7.88 -0.93
CA ARG A 65 2.33 -7.67 -2.23
C ARG A 65 1.50 -6.40 -2.19
N ILE A 66 1.67 -5.52 -3.16
CA ILE A 66 0.85 -4.31 -3.29
C ILE A 66 -0.01 -4.43 -4.55
N GLU A 67 -1.32 -4.32 -4.37
CA GLU A 67 -2.31 -4.32 -5.45
C GLU A 67 -3.08 -3.00 -5.44
N ILE A 68 -3.18 -2.37 -6.61
CA ILE A 68 -3.82 -1.06 -6.77
C ILE A 68 -5.01 -1.24 -7.70
N LEU A 69 -6.21 -1.02 -7.15
CA LEU A 69 -7.48 -1.05 -7.85
C LEU A 69 -7.89 0.39 -8.16
N GLU A 70 -7.37 0.90 -9.27
CA GLU A 70 -7.63 2.25 -9.77
C GLU A 70 -8.99 2.32 -10.51
N GLY A 71 -9.73 3.41 -10.33
CA GLY A 71 -11.01 3.68 -11.00
C GLY A 71 -12.25 3.14 -10.30
N TYR A 72 -12.11 2.45 -9.15
CA TYR A 72 -13.26 1.93 -8.41
C TYR A 72 -13.04 1.96 -6.89
N VAL A 73 -13.96 2.63 -6.17
CA VAL A 73 -14.01 2.63 -4.71
C VAL A 73 -15.37 2.08 -4.27
N SER A 74 -15.36 0.92 -3.61
CA SER A 74 -16.58 0.29 -3.12
C SER A 74 -16.94 0.77 -1.72
N ASP A 75 -18.15 1.30 -1.55
CA ASP A 75 -18.72 1.60 -0.24
C ASP A 75 -19.15 0.31 0.53
N LYS A 76 -19.27 -0.82 -0.17
CA LYS A 76 -19.69 -2.11 0.42
C LYS A 76 -18.53 -2.90 1.05
N VAL A 77 -17.29 -2.57 0.69
CA VAL A 77 -16.09 -3.25 1.18
C VAL A 77 -15.59 -2.55 2.44
N LYS A 78 -15.35 -3.32 3.50
CA LYS A 78 -14.71 -2.82 4.72
C LYS A 78 -13.21 -2.64 4.48
N GLY A 79 -12.69 -1.47 4.84
CA GLY A 79 -11.29 -1.10 4.68
C GLY A 79 -10.98 0.16 5.48
N ILE A 80 -9.70 0.52 5.54
CA ILE A 80 -9.23 1.74 6.18
C ILE A 80 -9.47 2.91 5.22
N GLU A 81 -10.23 3.92 5.65
CA GLU A 81 -10.44 5.16 4.90
C GLU A 81 -9.24 6.11 5.10
N LEU A 82 -8.76 6.72 4.01
CA LEU A 82 -7.55 7.55 3.98
C LEU A 82 -7.79 9.06 3.84
#